data_AF-W4KKP3-F1
#
_entry.id   AF-W4KKP3-F1
#
_cell.length_a   1.000
_cell.length_b   1.000
_cell.length_c   1.000
_cell.angle_alpha   90.00
_cell.angle_beta   90.00
_cell.angle_gamma   90.00
#
_symmetry.space_group_name_H-M   'P 1'
#
loop_
_entity.id
_entity.type
_entity.pdbx_description
1 polymer ?
#
loop_
_entity_poly.entity_id
_entity_poly.type
_entity_poly.pdbx_seq_one_letter_code
_entity_poly.pdbx_strand_id
1 'polypeptide(L)'
;MLRRPLAHWVLAAAAIARALVAATSVPESNTAEPASRWRHLALYTRDTFVVDAQGNPFFWQGDTAWELFHRLNRSEVVHYLDDRKAKGFNVIMTVAIPELNVTAPNRYGELPLVDLDPTKPNPEYFANVDWCIDRATERGMRVAIARLFRFRFSSSLPRLDTLTCPTGWHGPPILFNATNAAVYGEWFGRRYAGLPKIVGADSDRWWPTNITAYNVARAKNAGQATDVGGIGRLPFADTGDVWEAL
;
A
#
# COMPACT_ATOMS: atom_id res chain seq x y z
N MET A 1 -36.11 -11.79 -77.10
CA MET A 1 -34.87 -11.14 -76.62
C MET A 1 -34.98 -10.91 -75.10
N LEU A 2 -33.85 -11.07 -74.40
CA LEU A 2 -33.49 -10.71 -73.02
C LEU A 2 -34.53 -10.34 -71.91
N ARG A 3 -34.22 -10.90 -70.72
CA ARG A 3 -34.40 -10.40 -69.32
C ARG A 3 -35.63 -10.83 -68.48
N ARG A 4 -35.30 -11.74 -67.55
CA ARG A 4 -35.82 -11.98 -66.18
C ARG A 4 -35.76 -10.69 -65.30
N PRO A 5 -36.37 -10.62 -64.08
CA PRO A 5 -36.55 -11.73 -63.12
C PRO A 5 -37.88 -11.83 -62.34
N LEU A 6 -37.87 -12.84 -61.46
CA LEU A 6 -38.95 -13.41 -60.66
C LEU A 6 -39.32 -12.58 -59.41
N ALA A 7 -40.54 -12.75 -58.94
CA ALA A 7 -40.89 -12.65 -57.52
C ALA A 7 -41.72 -13.87 -57.12
N HIS A 8 -41.36 -14.53 -56.01
CA HIS A 8 -42.12 -15.61 -55.38
C HIS A 8 -42.36 -15.23 -53.92
N TRP A 9 -43.62 -15.25 -53.48
CA TRP A 9 -43.98 -15.26 -52.06
C TRP A 9 -45.28 -16.04 -51.89
N VAL A 10 -45.21 -17.20 -51.21
CA VAL A 10 -46.37 -17.90 -50.64
C VAL A 10 -45.98 -18.34 -49.23
N LEU A 11 -46.91 -18.15 -48.30
CA LEU A 11 -46.75 -18.32 -46.86
C LEU A 11 -46.83 -19.80 -46.42
N ALA A 12 -46.12 -20.14 -45.34
CA ALA A 12 -46.46 -21.25 -44.44
C ALA A 12 -45.94 -20.97 -43.03
N ALA A 13 -46.59 -21.52 -42.00
CA ALA A 13 -46.56 -20.97 -40.65
C ALA A 13 -45.82 -21.79 -39.58
N ALA A 14 -45.37 -21.07 -38.55
CA ALA A 14 -45.33 -21.42 -37.12
C ALA A 14 -44.75 -22.77 -36.64
N ALA A 15 -43.63 -22.67 -35.91
CA ALA A 15 -43.41 -23.40 -34.66
C ALA A 15 -42.48 -22.59 -33.74
N ILE A 16 -43.01 -21.99 -32.66
CA ILE A 16 -42.19 -21.26 -31.67
C ILE A 16 -41.80 -22.22 -30.54
N ALA A 17 -40.58 -22.74 -30.59
CA ALA A 17 -39.99 -23.47 -29.48
C ALA A 17 -39.46 -22.49 -28.42
N ARG A 18 -40.18 -22.34 -27.30
CA ARG A 18 -39.66 -21.63 -26.11
C ARG A 18 -38.62 -22.51 -25.42
N ALA A 19 -37.34 -22.23 -25.62
CA ALA A 19 -36.28 -22.78 -24.79
C ALA A 19 -36.37 -22.16 -23.38
N LEU A 20 -36.81 -22.95 -22.41
CA LEU A 20 -36.86 -22.53 -21.01
C LEU A 20 -35.45 -22.65 -20.41
N VAL A 21 -34.65 -21.58 -20.52
CA VAL A 21 -33.40 -21.50 -19.74
C VAL A 21 -33.80 -21.30 -18.28
N ALA A 22 -33.70 -22.36 -17.49
CA ALA A 22 -33.78 -22.28 -16.04
C ALA A 22 -32.56 -21.50 -15.55
N ALA A 23 -32.70 -20.18 -15.43
CA ALA A 23 -31.72 -19.35 -14.73
C ALA A 23 -31.74 -19.76 -13.26
N THR A 24 -30.81 -20.64 -12.88
CA THR A 24 -30.50 -20.88 -11.47
C THR A 24 -29.98 -19.57 -10.91
N SER A 25 -30.84 -18.83 -10.21
CA SER A 25 -30.46 -17.65 -9.45
C SER A 25 -29.42 -18.09 -8.41
N VAL A 26 -28.15 -17.81 -8.69
CA VAL A 26 -27.11 -17.81 -7.67
C VAL A 26 -27.64 -16.86 -6.58
N PRO A 27 -27.75 -17.30 -5.31
CA PRO A 27 -28.21 -16.40 -4.27
C PRO A 27 -27.20 -15.24 -4.18
N GLU A 28 -27.67 -14.01 -4.42
CA GLU A 28 -26.87 -12.82 -4.14
C GLU A 28 -26.56 -12.83 -2.63
N SER A 29 -25.35 -13.22 -2.27
CA SER A 29 -24.81 -12.94 -0.95
C SER A 29 -24.65 -11.43 -0.86
N ASN A 30 -25.69 -10.75 -0.35
CA ASN A 30 -25.71 -9.31 -0.18
C ASN A 30 -24.85 -8.90 1.04
N THR A 31 -23.56 -9.20 0.93
CA THR A 31 -22.46 -8.63 1.71
C THR A 31 -21.59 -7.82 0.75
N ALA A 32 -22.23 -6.92 0.00
CA ALA A 32 -21.54 -5.88 -0.73
C ALA A 32 -20.95 -4.89 0.30
N GLU A 33 -19.79 -5.23 0.86
CA GLU A 33 -19.00 -4.25 1.60
C GLU A 33 -18.80 -3.01 0.73
N PRO A 34 -18.94 -1.80 1.29
CA PRO A 34 -18.87 -0.57 0.52
C PRO A 34 -17.54 -0.52 -0.21
N ALA A 35 -17.59 -0.59 -1.54
CA ALA A 35 -16.42 -0.61 -2.38
C ALA A 35 -15.57 0.63 -2.06
N SER A 36 -14.33 0.42 -1.57
CA SER A 36 -13.45 1.48 -1.04
C SER A 36 -13.65 2.81 -1.74
N ARG A 37 -13.92 3.84 -0.95
CA ARG A 37 -14.23 5.21 -1.39
C ARG A 37 -13.20 5.81 -2.34
N TRP A 38 -11.96 5.30 -2.34
CA TRP A 38 -10.87 5.74 -3.22
C TRP A 38 -10.64 4.88 -4.46
N ARG A 39 -11.50 3.91 -4.80
CA ARG A 39 -11.37 3.10 -6.03
C ARG A 39 -11.26 3.94 -7.30
N HIS A 40 -11.93 5.09 -7.34
CA HIS A 40 -11.86 6.05 -8.44
C HIS A 40 -10.48 6.73 -8.60
N LEU A 41 -9.62 6.68 -7.58
CA LEU A 41 -8.25 7.20 -7.61
C LEU A 41 -7.22 6.20 -8.13
N ALA A 42 -7.63 5.00 -8.56
CA ALA A 42 -6.73 3.95 -9.02
C ALA A 42 -5.70 4.44 -10.05
N LEU A 43 -4.51 3.86 -9.95
CA LEU A 43 -3.40 4.03 -10.89
C LEU A 43 -3.06 2.69 -11.53
N TYR A 44 -2.72 2.75 -12.81
CA TYR A 44 -2.36 1.60 -13.63
C TYR A 44 -1.06 1.90 -14.37
N THR A 45 -0.29 0.86 -14.69
CA THR A 45 0.89 0.96 -15.55
C THR A 45 0.47 0.79 -17.02
N ARG A 46 1.08 1.58 -17.91
CA ARG A 46 1.00 1.41 -19.37
C ARG A 46 2.40 1.59 -19.93
N ASP A 47 2.96 0.50 -20.45
CA ASP A 47 4.34 0.41 -20.96
C ASP A 47 5.37 0.95 -19.95
N THR A 48 5.80 2.20 -20.10
CA THR A 48 6.81 2.87 -19.27
C THR A 48 6.27 4.00 -18.38
N PHE A 49 4.95 4.26 -18.40
CA PHE A 49 4.34 5.35 -17.64
C PHE A 49 3.09 4.92 -16.87
N VAL A 50 2.60 5.82 -16.02
CA VAL A 50 1.45 5.60 -15.13
C VAL A 50 0.24 6.36 -15.65
N VAL A 51 -0.95 5.77 -15.51
CA VAL A 51 -2.22 6.34 -15.96
C VAL A 51 -3.29 6.25 -14.86
N ASP A 52 -4.25 7.17 -14.88
CA ASP A 52 -5.41 7.15 -13.98
C ASP A 52 -6.48 6.12 -14.40
N ALA A 53 -7.54 6.02 -13.59
CA ALA A 53 -8.67 5.12 -13.84
C ALA A 53 -9.52 5.48 -15.07
N GLN A 54 -9.30 6.66 -15.67
CA GLN A 54 -9.91 7.12 -16.89
C GLN A 54 -8.98 6.92 -18.11
N GLY A 55 -7.75 6.47 -17.88
CA GLY A 55 -6.74 6.19 -18.90
C GLY A 55 -5.87 7.38 -19.31
N ASN A 56 -5.97 8.52 -18.61
CA ASN A 56 -5.13 9.68 -18.87
C ASN A 56 -3.71 9.48 -18.29
N PRO A 57 -2.66 10.01 -18.93
CA PRO A 57 -1.31 10.03 -18.35
C PRO A 57 -1.30 10.73 -16.99
N PHE A 58 -0.72 10.09 -15.98
CA PHE A 58 -0.53 10.65 -14.64
C PHE A 58 0.95 10.82 -14.33
N PHE A 59 1.42 12.07 -14.35
CA PHE A 59 2.76 12.41 -13.89
C PHE A 59 2.82 12.37 -12.37
N TRP A 60 3.67 11.52 -11.80
CA TRP A 60 3.83 11.38 -10.35
C TRP A 60 4.76 12.46 -9.79
N GLN A 61 4.19 13.47 -9.12
CA GLN A 61 4.94 14.50 -8.40
C GLN A 61 4.72 14.32 -6.89
N GLY A 62 5.60 13.54 -6.28
CA GLY A 62 5.48 13.09 -4.88
C GLY A 62 6.24 13.95 -3.87
N ASP A 63 5.61 14.23 -2.71
CA ASP A 63 6.30 14.64 -1.48
C ASP A 63 6.27 13.50 -0.44
N THR A 64 7.18 13.54 0.52
CA THR A 64 7.35 12.48 1.54
C THR A 64 7.02 12.99 2.94
N ALA A 65 5.98 12.43 3.55
CA ALA A 65 5.60 12.69 4.94
C ALA A 65 5.24 11.38 5.65
N TRP A 66 6.25 10.57 6.00
CA TRP A 66 6.06 9.26 6.65
C TRP A 66 5.15 9.34 7.87
N GLU A 67 5.42 10.25 8.79
CA GLU A 67 4.72 10.38 10.07
C GLU A 67 3.42 11.21 10.00
N LEU A 68 2.86 11.45 8.80
CA LEU A 68 1.68 12.31 8.57
C LEU A 68 0.49 11.94 9.47
N PHE A 69 0.14 10.65 9.55
CA PHE A 69 -1.03 10.18 10.29
C PHE A 69 -0.80 10.12 11.81
N HIS A 70 0.45 10.02 12.25
CA HIS A 70 0.80 9.71 13.63
C HIS A 70 1.18 10.97 14.42
N ARG A 71 1.98 11.86 13.81
CA ARG A 71 2.56 13.02 14.52
C ARG A 71 1.85 14.34 14.28
N LEU A 72 1.05 14.47 13.24
CA LEU A 72 0.32 15.71 12.96
C LEU A 72 -1.10 15.70 13.52
N ASN A 73 -1.55 16.85 14.00
CA ASN A 73 -2.95 17.12 14.31
C ASN A 73 -3.71 17.61 13.04
N ARG A 74 -5.04 17.75 13.14
CA ARG A 74 -5.90 18.11 11.98
C ARG A 74 -5.51 19.43 11.30
N SER A 75 -5.15 20.48 12.05
CA SER A 75 -4.74 21.75 11.46
C SER A 75 -3.34 21.68 10.84
N GLU A 76 -2.41 20.92 11.44
CA GLU A 76 -1.09 20.65 10.87
C GLU A 76 -1.18 19.87 9.55
N VAL A 77 -2.05 18.84 9.48
CA VAL A 77 -2.32 18.09 8.23
C VAL A 77 -2.90 19.01 7.16
N VAL A 78 -3.91 19.81 7.47
CA VAL A 78 -4.50 20.77 6.52
C VAL A 78 -3.45 21.74 6.00
N HIS A 79 -2.67 22.36 6.88
CA HIS A 79 -1.61 23.29 6.53
C HIS A 79 -0.54 22.66 5.62
N TYR A 80 -0.06 21.46 5.96
CA TYR A 80 0.89 20.71 5.15
C TYR A 80 0.33 20.41 3.74
N LEU A 81 -0.90 19.91 3.66
CA LEU A 81 -1.53 19.53 2.39
C LEU A 81 -1.84 20.74 1.50
N ASP A 82 -2.20 21.89 2.08
CA ASP A 82 -2.41 23.14 1.33
C ASP A 82 -1.10 23.70 0.75
N ASP A 83 -0.02 23.68 1.54
CA ASP A 83 1.32 24.06 1.05
C ASP A 83 1.83 23.10 -0.03
N ARG A 84 1.59 21.79 0.09
CA ARG A 84 1.95 20.82 -0.95
C ARG A 84 1.18 21.03 -2.24
N LYS A 85 -0.13 21.29 -2.16
CA LYS A 85 -0.95 21.65 -3.32
C LYS A 85 -0.43 22.93 -3.98
N ALA A 86 -0.10 23.96 -3.21
CA ALA A 86 0.43 25.23 -3.73
C ALA A 86 1.78 25.07 -4.47
N LYS A 87 2.57 24.04 -4.12
CA LYS A 87 3.84 23.67 -4.78
C LYS A 87 3.68 22.68 -5.94
N GLY A 88 2.45 22.29 -6.28
CA GLY A 88 2.15 21.40 -7.42
C GLY A 88 2.35 19.91 -7.14
N PHE A 89 2.55 19.48 -5.90
CA PHE A 89 2.59 18.06 -5.56
C PHE A 89 1.20 17.43 -5.74
N ASN A 90 1.17 16.22 -6.30
CA ASN A 90 -0.06 15.46 -6.56
C ASN A 90 -0.05 14.05 -5.96
N VAL A 91 1.07 13.64 -5.35
CA VAL A 91 1.14 12.44 -4.49
C VAL A 91 1.78 12.78 -3.16
N ILE A 92 1.23 12.25 -2.07
CA ILE A 92 1.83 12.27 -0.73
C ILE A 92 2.21 10.84 -0.35
N MET A 93 3.50 10.60 -0.09
CA MET A 93 4.03 9.31 0.35
C MET A 93 4.08 9.26 1.88
N THR A 94 3.47 8.25 2.48
CA THR A 94 3.29 8.14 3.94
C THR A 94 3.24 6.68 4.40
N VAL A 95 3.31 6.41 5.71
CA VAL A 95 3.22 5.06 6.27
C VAL A 95 1.97 4.90 7.12
N ALA A 96 1.34 3.72 7.05
CA ALA A 96 0.16 3.40 7.87
C ALA A 96 0.53 3.19 9.34
N ILE A 97 1.53 2.32 9.56
CA ILE A 97 2.16 2.07 10.85
C ILE A 97 3.36 3.02 10.99
N PRO A 98 3.49 3.78 12.10
CA PRO A 98 4.55 4.78 12.29
C PRO A 98 5.96 4.18 12.28
N GLU A 99 6.93 4.96 11.79
CA GLU A 99 8.35 4.60 11.74
C GLU A 99 9.02 4.73 13.10
N LEU A 100 8.72 5.85 13.79
CA LEU A 100 9.56 6.37 14.86
C LEU A 100 9.18 5.82 16.22
N ASN A 101 7.88 5.57 16.43
CA ASN A 101 7.34 4.94 17.63
C ASN A 101 5.94 4.37 17.36
N VAL A 102 5.71 3.10 17.71
CA VAL A 102 4.44 2.38 17.52
C VAL A 102 3.76 2.05 18.85
N THR A 103 4.43 2.30 19.98
CA THR A 103 3.88 2.13 21.34
C THR A 103 3.57 3.47 22.04
N ALA A 104 4.04 4.59 21.48
CA ALA A 104 3.48 5.91 21.75
C ALA A 104 2.20 6.13 20.94
N PRO A 105 1.17 6.77 21.52
CA PRO A 105 -0.03 7.13 20.79
C PRO A 105 0.22 8.31 19.83
N ASN A 106 -0.66 8.41 18.83
CA ASN A 106 -0.77 9.60 17.99
C ASN A 106 -1.28 10.81 18.81
N ARG A 107 -1.44 11.97 18.14
CA ARG A 107 -1.93 13.22 18.75
C ARG A 107 -3.31 13.15 19.43
N TYR A 108 -4.06 12.07 19.25
CA TYR A 108 -5.41 11.87 19.80
C TYR A 108 -5.46 10.81 20.91
N GLY A 109 -4.33 10.19 21.26
CA GLY A 109 -4.27 9.11 22.25
C GLY A 109 -4.30 7.69 21.66
N GLU A 110 -4.36 7.56 20.32
CA GLU A 110 -4.59 6.27 19.66
C GLU A 110 -3.30 5.59 19.19
N LEU A 111 -3.18 4.30 19.50
CA LEU A 111 -2.17 3.39 18.94
C LEU A 111 -2.66 2.77 17.62
N PRO A 112 -1.77 2.44 16.66
CA PRO A 112 -2.18 1.86 15.37
C PRO A 112 -2.70 0.42 15.47
N LEU A 113 -2.21 -0.35 16.44
CA LEU A 113 -2.55 -1.77 16.64
C LEU A 113 -2.96 -1.99 18.10
N VAL A 114 -3.99 -2.82 18.32
CA VAL A 114 -4.36 -3.29 19.66
C VAL A 114 -3.38 -4.37 20.08
N ASP A 115 -2.87 -4.30 21.32
CA ASP A 115 -1.90 -5.24 21.90
C ASP A 115 -0.63 -5.50 21.05
N LEU A 116 -0.27 -4.56 20.17
CA LEU A 116 0.81 -4.71 19.18
C LEU A 116 0.61 -5.91 18.24
N ASP A 117 -0.65 -6.26 17.95
CA ASP A 117 -1.02 -7.37 17.07
C ASP A 117 -1.42 -6.84 15.67
N PRO A 118 -0.67 -7.14 14.59
CA PRO A 118 -1.05 -6.73 13.24
C PRO A 118 -2.40 -7.26 12.76
N THR A 119 -2.93 -8.33 13.35
CA THR A 119 -4.27 -8.84 13.05
C THR A 119 -5.38 -8.00 13.69
N LYS A 120 -5.04 -7.04 14.56
CA LYS A 120 -5.97 -6.14 15.26
C LYS A 120 -5.66 -4.64 15.03
N PRO A 121 -5.84 -4.12 13.80
CA PRO A 121 -5.80 -2.68 13.53
C PRO A 121 -6.79 -1.89 14.42
N ASN A 122 -6.34 -0.82 15.06
CA ASN A 122 -7.21 0.02 15.89
C ASN A 122 -8.16 0.88 15.01
N PRO A 123 -9.49 0.72 15.10
CA PRO A 123 -10.43 1.48 14.27
C PRO A 123 -10.33 3.01 14.46
N GLU A 124 -10.04 3.50 15.67
CA GLU A 124 -9.97 4.95 15.94
C GLU A 124 -8.72 5.59 15.33
N TYR A 125 -7.56 4.93 15.45
CA TYR A 125 -6.35 5.35 14.75
C TYR A 125 -6.58 5.38 13.23
N PHE A 126 -7.16 4.31 12.67
CA PHE A 126 -7.40 4.24 11.23
C PHE A 126 -8.53 5.14 10.75
N ALA A 127 -9.45 5.59 11.61
CA ALA A 127 -10.39 6.68 11.31
C ALA A 127 -9.66 8.03 11.13
N ASN A 128 -8.54 8.27 11.83
CA ASN A 128 -7.69 9.44 11.58
C ASN A 128 -6.87 9.31 10.29
N VAL A 129 -6.31 8.13 10.00
CA VAL A 129 -5.65 7.82 8.71
C VAL A 129 -6.60 8.12 7.55
N ASP A 130 -7.82 7.59 7.65
CA ASP A 130 -8.93 7.79 6.73
C ASP A 130 -9.24 9.29 6.53
N TRP A 131 -9.41 10.03 7.63
CA TRP A 131 -9.67 11.47 7.58
C TRP A 131 -8.55 12.24 6.86
N CYS A 132 -7.28 11.89 7.07
CA CYS A 132 -6.13 12.53 6.41
C CYS A 132 -6.14 12.28 4.89
N ILE A 133 -6.43 11.05 4.47
CA ILE A 133 -6.49 10.70 3.04
C ILE A 133 -7.65 11.43 2.33
N ASP A 134 -8.79 11.63 3.00
CA ASP A 134 -9.88 12.43 2.45
C ASP A 134 -9.46 13.88 2.22
N ARG A 135 -8.77 14.50 3.20
CA ARG A 135 -8.27 15.88 3.04
C ARG A 135 -7.28 16.03 1.89
N ALA A 136 -6.46 15.01 1.63
CA ALA A 136 -5.57 14.96 0.47
C ALA A 136 -6.36 14.79 -0.85
N THR A 137 -7.36 13.90 -0.84
CA THR A 137 -8.24 13.64 -2.00
C THR A 137 -9.01 14.88 -2.43
N GLU A 138 -9.61 15.61 -1.49
CA GLU A 138 -10.29 16.91 -1.73
C GLU A 138 -9.38 17.96 -2.39
N ARG A 139 -8.07 17.83 -2.21
CA ARG A 139 -7.07 18.73 -2.78
C ARG A 139 -6.64 18.33 -4.19
N GLY A 140 -7.06 17.16 -4.68
CA GLY A 140 -6.62 16.57 -5.95
C GLY A 140 -5.33 15.76 -5.82
N MET A 141 -4.93 15.41 -4.59
CA MET A 141 -3.72 14.63 -4.33
C MET A 141 -4.06 13.18 -4.01
N ARG A 142 -3.25 12.24 -4.51
CA ARG A 142 -3.29 10.82 -4.12
C ARG A 142 -2.42 10.61 -2.89
N VAL A 143 -2.80 9.67 -2.03
CA VAL A 143 -1.92 9.21 -0.93
C VAL A 143 -1.37 7.85 -1.29
N ALA A 144 -0.06 7.76 -1.45
CA ALA A 144 0.67 6.52 -1.65
C ALA A 144 1.13 5.99 -0.29
N ILE A 145 0.57 4.86 0.14
CA ILE A 145 0.76 4.37 1.50
C ILE A 145 1.69 3.16 1.48
N ALA A 146 2.79 3.25 2.22
CA ALA A 146 3.59 2.08 2.58
C ALA A 146 2.82 1.26 3.62
N ARG A 147 2.54 -0.01 3.28
CA ARG A 147 1.82 -0.96 4.15
C ARG A 147 2.52 -1.12 5.50
N LEU A 148 3.85 -1.12 5.44
CA LEU A 148 4.79 -1.26 6.55
C LEU A 148 5.97 -0.30 6.28
N PHE A 149 6.60 0.21 7.33
CA PHE A 149 7.87 0.94 7.23
C PHE A 149 9.00 0.17 7.92
N ARG A 150 10.22 0.37 7.41
CA ARG A 150 11.53 -0.03 7.96
C ARG A 150 11.51 -1.09 9.05
N PHE A 151 11.85 -2.33 8.69
CA PHE A 151 12.04 -3.39 9.66
C PHE A 151 13.09 -2.98 10.74
N ARG A 152 12.66 -2.90 12.01
CA ARG A 152 13.44 -2.49 13.19
C ARG A 152 14.04 -3.73 13.86
N PHE A 153 15.38 -3.89 13.86
CA PHE A 153 15.97 -5.09 14.48
C PHE A 153 17.39 -5.06 15.19
N SER A 154 17.61 -4.25 16.23
CA SER A 154 18.76 -4.23 17.17
C SER A 154 20.20 -3.91 16.68
N SER A 155 20.64 -2.67 16.92
CA SER A 155 21.99 -2.43 17.48
C SER A 155 22.05 -1.21 18.42
N SER A 156 22.20 -1.47 19.72
CA SER A 156 22.78 -0.60 20.76
C SER A 156 22.62 0.94 20.63
N LEU A 157 21.39 1.46 20.74
CA LEU A 157 21.13 2.83 21.20
C LEU A 157 19.94 2.83 22.16
N PRO A 158 20.00 3.54 23.32
CA PRO A 158 18.92 3.57 24.29
C PRO A 158 17.85 4.59 23.89
N ARG A 159 17.05 4.25 22.87
CA ARG A 159 15.73 4.85 22.61
C ARG A 159 14.75 3.72 22.35
N LEU A 160 13.56 3.86 22.92
CA LEU A 160 12.58 2.79 23.07
C LEU A 160 11.91 2.43 21.72
N ASP A 161 11.11 1.36 21.75
CA ASP A 161 9.85 1.22 21.02
C ASP A 161 9.70 1.60 19.53
N THR A 162 10.33 0.86 18.61
CA THR A 162 9.62 0.53 17.34
C THR A 162 10.14 -0.76 16.76
N LEU A 163 9.27 -1.48 16.06
CA LEU A 163 9.17 -2.93 16.14
C LEU A 163 9.09 -3.61 14.79
N THR A 164 9.90 -4.64 14.54
CA THR A 164 9.58 -5.56 13.43
C THR A 164 10.27 -6.93 13.42
N CYS A 165 11.54 -7.11 13.83
CA CYS A 165 12.30 -8.33 13.42
C CYS A 165 13.57 -8.63 14.32
N PRO A 166 14.48 -9.61 14.02
CA PRO A 166 15.68 -9.95 14.84
C PRO A 166 17.04 -9.15 14.80
N THR A 167 17.60 -8.73 13.64
CA THR A 167 19.00 -8.26 13.44
C THR A 167 19.39 -6.95 12.62
N GLY A 168 18.47 -6.05 12.24
CA GLY A 168 18.69 -4.70 11.65
C GLY A 168 18.79 -3.49 12.62
N TRP A 169 18.13 -2.34 12.36
CA TRP A 169 18.55 -1.04 12.98
C TRP A 169 18.13 -0.71 14.42
N HIS A 170 17.09 -1.33 15.02
CA HIS A 170 16.47 -0.85 16.27
C HIS A 170 15.75 -1.96 17.05
N GLY A 171 15.70 -1.96 18.37
CA GLY A 171 15.34 -3.14 19.19
C GLY A 171 13.93 -3.78 19.00
N PRO A 172 13.68 -4.93 19.67
CA PRO A 172 12.40 -5.67 19.67
C PRO A 172 11.28 -4.93 20.42
N PRO A 173 10.03 -5.45 20.50
CA PRO A 173 9.43 -6.61 19.80
C PRO A 173 9.47 -6.68 18.25
N ILE A 174 9.04 -7.84 17.76
CA ILE A 174 8.83 -8.21 16.35
C ILE A 174 7.32 -8.18 16.10
N LEU A 175 6.82 -7.31 15.22
CA LEU A 175 5.39 -7.25 14.89
C LEU A 175 5.00 -8.32 13.86
N PHE A 176 5.71 -8.39 12.74
CA PHE A 176 5.25 -9.11 11.55
C PHE A 176 5.98 -10.45 11.34
N ASN A 177 5.20 -11.45 10.93
CA ASN A 177 5.61 -12.72 10.35
C ASN A 177 4.68 -13.02 9.16
N ALA A 178 5.00 -14.01 8.30
CA ALA A 178 4.19 -14.31 7.12
C ALA A 178 2.69 -14.51 7.41
N THR A 179 2.34 -15.14 8.54
CA THR A 179 0.95 -15.43 8.91
C THR A 179 0.16 -14.17 9.26
N ASN A 180 0.67 -13.29 10.13
CA ASN A 180 -0.05 -12.07 10.51
C ASN A 180 0.10 -10.95 9.46
N ALA A 181 1.15 -10.99 8.63
CA ALA A 181 1.32 -10.14 7.47
C ALA A 181 0.22 -10.39 6.43
N ALA A 182 -0.14 -11.66 6.15
CA ALA A 182 -1.23 -12.00 5.25
C ALA A 182 -2.58 -11.41 5.70
N VAL A 183 -2.91 -11.55 6.99
CA VAL A 183 -4.15 -11.02 7.58
C VAL A 183 -4.20 -9.50 7.49
N TYR A 184 -3.11 -8.82 7.86
CA TYR A 184 -3.00 -7.36 7.77
C TYR A 184 -3.03 -6.88 6.31
N GLY A 185 -2.33 -7.57 5.40
CA GLY A 185 -2.27 -7.26 3.97
C GLY A 185 -3.63 -7.34 3.29
N GLU A 186 -4.43 -8.38 3.58
CA GLU A 186 -5.80 -8.50 3.09
C GLU A 186 -6.68 -7.35 3.61
N TRP A 187 -6.69 -7.13 4.93
CA TRP A 187 -7.47 -6.05 5.56
C TRP A 187 -7.11 -4.67 4.99
N PHE A 188 -5.81 -4.38 4.89
CA PHE A 188 -5.28 -3.11 4.40
C PHE A 188 -5.60 -2.93 2.91
N GLY A 189 -5.41 -3.99 2.11
CA GLY A 189 -5.72 -4.02 0.68
C GLY A 189 -7.19 -3.76 0.39
N ARG A 190 -8.10 -4.36 1.20
CA ARG A 190 -9.55 -4.14 1.13
C ARG A 190 -9.93 -2.70 1.52
N ARG A 191 -9.48 -2.23 2.70
CA ARG A 191 -9.81 -0.88 3.22
C ARG A 191 -9.33 0.24 2.29
N TYR A 192 -8.11 0.13 1.77
CA TYR A 192 -7.47 1.16 0.97
C TYR A 192 -7.46 0.85 -0.53
N ALA A 193 -8.38 0.02 -1.05
CA ALA A 193 -8.44 -0.30 -2.47
C ALA A 193 -8.58 0.97 -3.34
N GLY A 194 -7.81 1.05 -4.43
CA GLY A 194 -7.68 2.25 -5.28
C GLY A 194 -6.51 3.18 -4.95
N LEU A 195 -6.07 3.27 -3.69
CA LEU A 195 -4.87 4.06 -3.37
C LEU A 195 -3.59 3.36 -3.87
N PRO A 196 -2.54 4.08 -4.28
CA PRO A 196 -1.23 3.49 -4.57
C PRO A 196 -0.61 2.87 -3.30
N LYS A 197 0.03 1.70 -3.45
CA LYS A 197 0.77 1.03 -2.37
C LYS A 197 2.25 1.13 -2.65
N ILE A 198 3.02 1.47 -1.62
CA ILE A 198 4.48 1.43 -1.66
C ILE A 198 4.90 0.06 -1.12
N VAL A 199 5.62 -0.72 -1.94
CA VAL A 199 6.18 -2.03 -1.60
C VAL A 199 7.68 -1.83 -1.38
N GLY A 200 8.13 -1.97 -0.13
CA GLY A 200 9.45 -1.52 0.28
C GLY A 200 9.54 0.01 0.41
N ALA A 201 10.05 0.48 1.54
CA ALA A 201 10.48 1.87 1.73
C ALA A 201 11.99 1.84 2.03
N ASP A 202 12.44 2.34 3.18
CA ASP A 202 13.81 2.11 3.70
C ASP A 202 14.03 0.65 4.20
N SER A 203 13.46 -0.33 3.51
CA SER A 203 13.60 -1.75 3.84
C SER A 203 13.35 -2.65 2.64
N ASP A 204 14.33 -3.50 2.38
CA ASP A 204 14.34 -4.49 1.32
C ASP A 204 14.07 -5.91 1.87
N ARG A 205 13.92 -6.87 0.95
CA ARG A 205 13.83 -8.31 1.25
C ARG A 205 15.00 -8.82 2.11
N TRP A 206 16.22 -8.37 1.80
CA TRP A 206 17.44 -8.81 2.48
C TRP A 206 17.97 -7.73 3.40
N TRP A 207 18.23 -8.07 4.66
CA TRP A 207 18.77 -7.12 5.64
C TRP A 207 20.00 -7.66 6.38
N PRO A 208 21.11 -6.90 6.48
CA PRO A 208 22.31 -7.37 7.15
C PRO A 208 22.03 -7.67 8.62
N THR A 209 22.49 -8.82 9.12
CA THR A 209 22.19 -9.26 10.49
C THR A 209 23.13 -8.70 11.56
N ASN A 210 24.02 -7.78 11.17
CA ASN A 210 24.90 -7.08 12.07
C ASN A 210 25.19 -5.70 11.49
N ILE A 211 24.40 -4.71 11.90
CA ILE A 211 24.50 -3.32 11.42
C ILE A 211 25.88 -2.71 11.72
N THR A 212 26.52 -3.06 12.82
CA THR A 212 27.88 -2.59 13.14
C THR A 212 28.90 -3.12 12.12
N ALA A 213 28.90 -4.43 11.84
CA ALA A 213 29.78 -5.04 10.85
C ALA A 213 29.48 -4.51 9.44
N TYR A 214 28.21 -4.36 9.08
CA TYR A 214 27.78 -3.75 7.81
C TYR A 214 28.27 -2.32 7.67
N ASN A 215 28.12 -1.47 8.69
CA ASN A 215 28.59 -0.08 8.63
C ASN A 215 30.11 0.02 8.54
N VAL A 216 30.86 -0.88 9.22
CA VAL A 216 32.33 -0.96 9.09
C VAL A 216 32.73 -1.39 7.68
N ALA A 217 32.07 -2.40 7.10
CA ALA A 217 32.34 -2.84 5.72
C ALA A 217 31.95 -1.77 4.69
N ARG A 218 30.82 -1.08 4.88
CA ARG A 218 30.37 0.06 4.07
C ARG A 218 31.33 1.23 4.11
N ALA A 219 31.89 1.55 5.29
CA ALA A 219 32.90 2.58 5.43
C ALA A 219 34.20 2.22 4.69
N LYS A 220 34.62 0.94 4.71
CA LYS A 220 35.77 0.46 3.93
C LYS A 220 35.54 0.52 2.41
N ASN A 221 34.30 0.35 1.95
CA ASN A 221 33.92 0.47 0.53
C ASN A 221 33.73 1.92 0.05
N ALA A 222 33.86 2.92 0.92
CA ALA A 222 33.71 4.32 0.51
C ALA A 222 34.80 4.70 -0.52
N GLY A 223 34.38 5.12 -1.71
CA GLY A 223 35.27 5.46 -2.82
C GLY A 223 35.92 4.26 -3.52
N GLN A 224 35.45 3.03 -3.26
CA GLN A 224 35.97 1.80 -3.86
C GLN A 224 35.06 1.31 -5.00
N ALA A 225 35.65 0.75 -6.06
CA ALA A 225 34.91 0.16 -7.18
C ALA A 225 34.47 -1.29 -6.91
N THR A 226 34.93 -1.91 -5.82
CA THR A 226 34.72 -3.32 -5.46
C THR A 226 34.48 -3.48 -3.96
N ASP A 227 33.89 -4.61 -3.55
CA ASP A 227 33.60 -4.93 -2.15
C ASP A 227 34.86 -5.36 -1.37
N VAL A 228 35.71 -4.40 -1.02
CA VAL A 228 36.92 -4.63 -0.19
C VAL A 228 36.58 -4.82 1.30
N GLY A 229 35.43 -4.30 1.74
CA GLY A 229 34.90 -4.42 3.09
C GLY A 229 34.26 -5.79 3.38
N GLY A 230 33.90 -6.54 2.33
CA GLY A 230 33.27 -7.85 2.44
C GLY A 230 31.79 -7.82 2.80
N ILE A 231 31.05 -6.75 2.44
CA ILE A 231 29.60 -6.62 2.65
C ILE A 231 28.87 -7.86 2.13
N GLY A 232 29.19 -8.34 0.93
CA GLY A 232 28.54 -9.50 0.31
C GLY A 232 28.82 -10.84 1.01
N ARG A 233 29.70 -10.86 2.02
CA ARG A 233 30.00 -12.03 2.86
C ARG A 233 29.41 -11.90 4.27
N LEU A 234 28.81 -10.76 4.61
CA LEU A 234 28.10 -10.62 5.88
C LEU A 234 26.82 -11.46 5.85
N PRO A 235 26.37 -12.01 6.98
CA PRO A 235 25.08 -12.67 7.06
C PRO A 235 23.94 -11.67 6.86
N PHE A 236 22.94 -12.05 6.06
CA PHE A 236 21.69 -11.32 5.83
C PHE A 236 20.49 -12.19 6.26
N ALA A 237 19.47 -11.56 6.83
CA ALA A 237 18.14 -12.15 6.98
C ALA A 237 17.38 -11.97 5.66
N ASP A 238 16.72 -13.03 5.19
CA ASP A 238 15.69 -12.94 4.15
C ASP A 238 14.32 -12.78 4.84
N THR A 239 13.57 -11.75 4.45
CA THR A 239 12.21 -11.44 4.94
C THR A 239 11.15 -11.57 3.84
N GLY A 240 11.51 -12.24 2.74
CA GLY A 240 10.67 -12.37 1.55
C GLY A 240 9.32 -13.01 1.81
N ASP A 241 9.23 -13.95 2.76
CA ASP A 241 7.98 -14.56 3.21
C ASP A 241 6.99 -13.54 3.81
N VAL A 242 7.50 -12.55 4.55
CA VAL A 242 6.69 -11.44 5.09
C VAL A 242 6.28 -10.47 3.98
N TRP A 243 7.17 -10.19 3.02
CA TRP A 243 6.87 -9.29 1.89
C TRP A 243 5.89 -9.89 0.88
N GLU A 244 6.01 -11.19 0.58
CA GLU A 244 5.12 -11.94 -0.32
C GLU A 244 3.71 -12.09 0.28
N ALA A 245 3.57 -11.99 1.60
CA ALA A 245 2.29 -12.03 2.31
C ALA A 245 1.52 -10.68 2.32
N LEU A 246 2.15 -9.53 2.01
CA LEU A 246 1.57 -8.18 2.15
C LEU A 246 0.86 -7.65 0.88
#